data_AF-A0A2D4P6H1-F1
#
_entry.id   AF-A0A2D4P6H1-F1
#
_cell.length_a   1.000
_cell.length_b   1.000
_cell.length_c   1.000
_cell.angle_alpha   90.00
_cell.angle_beta   90.00
_cell.angle_gamma   90.00
#
_symmetry.space_group_name_H-M   'P 1'
#
loop_
_entity.id
_entity.type
_entity.pdbx_description
1 polymer ?
#
loop_
_entity_poly.entity_id
_entity_poly.type
_entity_poly.pdbx_seq_one_letter_code
_entity_poly.pdbx_strand_id
1 'polypeptide(L)'
;MNYNFVVSKTDLLSRIDLDELMKKDEPPLEFPDTLEGFEYTFNEKGQLRHIKTGEPFVFNYREDLHRWNQKRYEALGEIITKYVYELLEEECHLKKVYVPVDAEETEPRSFIFMSEDALINPDKLMILIQGNGVVRAGQWARRLIINEDLDSGTQIPYIKRAIEEGYGIIVLNPNENYIEVEKTKAQQQPSPDSSDEPAEKKERKDKIPKDTKKRRDFYEKYRNPQKEKEMMQVFIRENGSPEE
;
A
#
# COMPACT_ATOMS: atom_id res chain seq x y z
N MET A 1 24.50 -62.34 -0.60
CA MET A 1 25.13 -61.44 0.38
C MET A 1 25.49 -60.14 -0.30
N ASN A 2 24.98 -59.04 0.27
CA ASN A 2 25.37 -57.64 0.18
C ASN A 2 25.57 -57.00 -1.21
N TYR A 3 24.48 -56.44 -1.73
CA TYR A 3 24.57 -55.29 -2.63
C TYR A 3 25.00 -54.06 -1.82
N ASN A 4 26.22 -53.59 -2.07
CA ASN A 4 26.68 -52.29 -1.60
C ASN A 4 25.93 -51.19 -2.35
N PHE A 5 25.01 -50.52 -1.67
CA PHE A 5 24.39 -49.30 -2.18
C PHE A 5 25.37 -48.14 -1.98
N VAL A 6 26.19 -47.86 -2.98
CA VAL A 6 26.98 -46.63 -3.03
C VAL A 6 26.05 -45.51 -3.48
N VAL A 7 25.40 -44.83 -2.53
CA VAL A 7 24.69 -43.59 -2.80
C VAL A 7 25.74 -42.52 -3.11
N SER A 8 25.75 -42.02 -4.34
CA SER A 8 26.67 -40.94 -4.72
C SER A 8 26.29 -39.64 -3.99
N LYS A 9 27.28 -38.85 -3.58
CA LYS A 9 27.09 -37.57 -2.88
C LYS A 9 26.23 -36.57 -3.69
N THR A 10 26.25 -36.72 -5.01
CA THR A 10 25.43 -36.01 -5.99
C THR A 10 23.93 -36.34 -5.91
N ASP A 11 23.56 -37.54 -5.46
CA ASP A 11 22.17 -38.01 -5.36
C ASP A 11 21.47 -37.57 -4.05
N LEU A 12 22.25 -37.12 -3.07
CA LEU A 12 21.75 -36.50 -1.83
C LEU A 12 21.49 -34.99 -2.00
N LEU A 13 22.25 -34.32 -2.87
CA LEU A 13 22.09 -32.89 -3.16
C LEU A 13 20.92 -32.58 -4.09
N SER A 14 20.53 -33.52 -4.96
CA SER A 14 19.35 -33.39 -5.84
C SER A 14 18.00 -33.50 -5.11
N ARG A 15 18.02 -33.92 -3.83
CA ARG A 15 16.84 -34.04 -2.96
C ARG A 15 16.68 -32.89 -1.98
N ILE A 16 17.64 -31.97 -1.94
CA ILE A 16 17.51 -30.74 -1.15
C ILE A 16 16.84 -29.75 -2.08
N ASP A 17 15.57 -29.45 -1.80
CA ASP A 17 14.91 -28.30 -2.40
C ASP A 17 15.64 -27.04 -1.92
N LEU A 18 16.57 -26.56 -2.74
CA LEU A 18 17.38 -25.37 -2.47
C LEU A 18 16.49 -24.14 -2.25
N ASP A 19 15.33 -24.07 -2.90
CA ASP A 19 14.36 -22.98 -2.67
C ASP A 19 13.70 -23.10 -1.29
N GLU A 20 13.47 -24.32 -0.80
CA GLU A 20 12.93 -24.58 0.53
C GLU A 20 13.98 -24.37 1.65
N LEU A 21 15.24 -24.68 1.36
CA LEU A 21 16.37 -24.42 2.25
C LEU A 21 16.68 -22.92 2.33
N MET A 22 16.65 -22.18 1.20
CA MET A 22 16.86 -20.73 1.15
C MET A 22 15.72 -19.95 1.82
N LYS A 23 14.48 -20.46 1.80
CA LYS A 23 13.36 -19.88 2.56
C LYS A 23 13.55 -19.90 4.08
N LYS A 24 14.38 -20.79 4.62
CA LYS A 24 14.65 -20.87 6.07
C LYS A 24 15.62 -19.81 6.58
N ASP A 25 16.42 -19.20 5.70
CA ASP A 25 17.42 -18.20 6.06
C ASP A 25 17.00 -16.76 5.66
N GLU A 26 15.79 -16.56 5.12
CA GLU A 26 15.28 -15.21 4.87
C GLU A 26 15.02 -14.48 6.21
N PRO A 27 15.48 -13.22 6.37
CA PRO A 27 15.21 -12.43 7.56
C PRO A 27 13.71 -12.20 7.78
N PRO A 28 13.27 -12.01 9.04
CA PRO A 28 11.88 -11.75 9.33
C PRO A 28 11.38 -10.50 8.60
N LEU A 29 10.12 -10.57 8.15
CA LEU A 29 9.41 -9.44 7.52
C LEU A 29 8.76 -8.56 8.58
N GLU A 30 9.55 -8.20 9.59
CA GLU A 30 9.18 -7.28 10.66
C GLU A 30 9.93 -5.97 10.43
N PHE A 31 9.17 -4.88 10.35
CA PHE A 31 9.69 -3.55 10.10
C PHE A 31 9.17 -2.60 11.18
N PRO A 32 9.92 -1.53 11.49
CA PRO A 32 9.45 -0.48 12.37
C PRO A 32 8.15 0.17 11.87
N ASP A 33 7.47 0.92 12.72
CA ASP A 33 6.22 1.62 12.42
C ASP A 33 6.35 3.16 12.42
N THR A 34 7.58 3.66 12.61
CA THR A 34 7.93 5.09 12.63
C THR A 34 9.08 5.42 11.67
N LEU A 35 9.16 6.67 11.21
CA LEU A 35 10.27 7.13 10.36
C LEU A 35 11.60 7.02 11.10
N GLU A 36 11.62 7.36 12.38
CA GLU A 36 12.78 7.27 13.26
C GLU A 36 13.24 5.83 13.43
N GLY A 37 12.30 4.88 13.54
CA GLY A 37 12.61 3.45 13.58
C GLY A 37 13.28 2.98 12.28
N PHE A 38 12.93 3.57 11.15
CA PHE A 38 13.61 3.36 9.86
C PHE A 38 14.95 4.10 9.74
N GLU A 39 15.30 4.93 10.73
CA GLU A 39 16.43 5.86 10.74
C GLU A 39 16.33 6.99 9.70
N TYR A 40 15.13 7.38 9.29
CA TYR A 40 14.91 8.50 8.37
C TYR A 40 14.07 9.61 9.00
N THR A 41 14.18 10.81 8.43
CA THR A 41 13.31 11.96 8.71
C THR A 41 13.20 12.84 7.46
N PHE A 42 12.18 13.69 7.39
CA PHE A 42 12.11 14.72 6.37
C PHE A 42 12.88 15.96 6.83
N ASN A 43 13.80 16.44 6.01
CA ASN A 43 14.54 17.67 6.30
C ASN A 43 13.68 18.93 5.99
N GLU A 44 14.23 20.12 6.25
CA GLU A 44 13.56 21.41 5.98
C GLU A 44 13.16 21.62 4.50
N LYS A 45 13.77 20.88 3.57
CA LYS A 45 13.43 20.91 2.13
C LYS A 45 12.39 19.85 1.75
N GLY A 46 11.79 19.17 2.73
CA GLY A 46 10.84 18.09 2.51
C GLY A 46 11.46 16.82 1.92
N GLN A 47 12.77 16.62 2.05
CA GLN A 47 13.46 15.45 1.49
C GLN A 47 13.68 14.37 2.56
N LEU A 48 13.35 13.12 2.24
CA LEU A 48 13.60 11.99 3.13
C LEU A 48 15.10 11.69 3.22
N ARG A 49 15.68 11.81 4.42
CA ARG A 49 17.12 11.63 4.67
C ARG A 49 17.38 10.79 5.90
N HIS A 50 18.45 10.02 5.85
CA HIS A 50 18.90 9.24 7.00
C HIS A 50 19.29 10.19 8.15
N ILE A 51 18.79 9.95 9.36
CA ILE A 51 18.92 10.86 10.52
C ILE A 51 20.39 11.15 10.85
N LYS A 52 21.24 10.12 10.85
CA LYS A 52 22.66 10.27 11.23
C LYS A 52 23.57 10.76 10.10
N THR A 53 23.40 10.25 8.87
CA THR A 53 24.33 10.48 7.76
C THR A 53 23.86 11.55 6.79
N GLY A 54 22.56 11.86 6.77
CA GLY A 54 21.96 12.77 5.78
C GLY A 54 21.85 12.16 4.38
N GLU A 55 22.09 10.86 4.20
CA GLU A 55 22.04 10.18 2.89
C GLU A 55 20.58 9.92 2.45
N PRO A 56 20.31 9.82 1.13
CA PRO A 56 19.00 9.49 0.60
C PRO A 56 18.61 8.03 0.86
N PHE A 57 17.34 7.71 0.64
CA PHE A 57 16.83 6.35 0.80
C PHE A 57 17.48 5.37 -0.18
N VAL A 58 17.92 4.22 0.34
CA VAL A 58 18.47 3.11 -0.45
C VAL A 58 17.45 1.96 -0.50
N PHE A 59 16.99 1.61 -1.71
CA PHE A 59 16.06 0.50 -1.93
C PHE A 59 16.73 -0.87 -1.77
N ASN A 60 17.87 -1.09 -2.43
CA ASN A 60 18.66 -2.33 -2.31
C ASN A 60 19.47 -2.34 -1.01
N TYR A 61 18.77 -2.29 0.12
CA TYR A 61 19.38 -2.21 1.44
C TYR A 61 20.14 -3.49 1.81
N ARG A 62 19.59 -4.65 1.42
CA ARG A 62 20.29 -5.93 1.48
C ARG A 62 20.50 -6.48 0.08
N GLU A 63 21.74 -6.79 -0.27
CA GLU A 63 22.06 -7.45 -1.55
C GLU A 63 21.31 -8.79 -1.65
N ASP A 64 20.84 -9.11 -2.85
CA ASP A 64 20.12 -10.34 -3.22
C ASP A 64 18.77 -10.62 -2.51
N LEU A 65 18.37 -9.80 -1.53
CA LEU A 65 17.10 -9.96 -0.82
C LEU A 65 15.99 -9.04 -1.37
N HIS A 66 15.65 -9.23 -2.64
CA HIS A 66 14.65 -8.42 -3.34
C HIS A 66 13.28 -8.40 -2.64
N ARG A 67 12.80 -9.56 -2.18
CA ARG A 67 11.51 -9.68 -1.49
C ARG A 67 11.49 -8.87 -0.19
N TRP A 68 12.56 -8.96 0.59
CA TRP A 68 12.68 -8.23 1.85
C TRP A 68 12.80 -6.72 1.61
N ASN A 69 13.62 -6.29 0.65
CA ASN A 69 13.76 -4.87 0.28
C ASN A 69 12.44 -4.27 -0.20
N GLN A 70 11.68 -5.02 -0.98
CA GLN A 70 10.35 -4.63 -1.43
C GLN A 70 9.38 -4.45 -0.25
N LYS A 71 9.39 -5.38 0.71
CA LYS A 71 8.54 -5.29 1.92
C LYS A 71 8.96 -4.14 2.83
N ARG A 72 10.26 -3.87 2.95
CA ARG A 72 10.80 -2.69 3.65
C ARG A 72 10.29 -1.40 3.03
N TYR A 73 10.34 -1.30 1.71
CA TYR A 73 9.84 -0.14 0.96
C TYR A 73 8.33 0.05 1.11
N GLU A 74 7.55 -1.04 1.10
CA GLU A 74 6.12 -1.00 1.37
C GLU A 74 5.81 -0.48 2.78
N ALA A 75 6.48 -1.02 3.80
CA ALA A 75 6.31 -0.60 5.18
C ALA A 75 6.64 0.89 5.38
N LEU A 76 7.75 1.37 4.83
CA LEU A 76 8.08 2.80 4.83
C LEU A 76 7.00 3.65 4.15
N GLY A 77 6.42 3.15 3.05
CA GLY A 77 5.34 3.84 2.34
C GLY A 77 4.06 4.01 3.15
N GLU A 78 3.74 3.07 4.04
CA GLU A 78 2.59 3.19 4.95
C GLU A 78 2.86 4.24 6.05
N ILE A 79 4.09 4.33 6.54
CA ILE A 79 4.50 5.35 7.49
C ILE A 79 4.42 6.74 6.86
N ILE A 80 4.95 6.90 5.64
CA ILE A 80 4.87 8.14 4.88
C ILE A 80 3.41 8.56 4.63
N THR A 81 2.51 7.60 4.42
CA THR A 81 1.09 7.90 4.26
C THR A 81 0.51 8.55 5.50
N LYS A 82 0.82 8.03 6.69
CA LYS A 82 0.39 8.64 7.97
C LYS A 82 0.99 10.03 8.15
N TYR A 83 2.28 10.19 7.85
CA TYR A 83 2.95 11.48 7.91
C TYR A 83 2.31 12.53 6.98
N VAL A 84 1.96 12.16 5.75
CA VAL A 84 1.24 13.07 4.84
C VAL A 84 -0.14 13.45 5.39
N TYR A 85 -0.85 12.55 6.06
CA TYR A 85 -2.11 12.88 6.72
C TYR A 85 -1.92 13.90 7.85
N GLU A 86 -0.88 13.76 8.66
CA GLU A 86 -0.53 14.72 9.69
C GLU A 86 -0.27 16.11 9.07
N LEU A 87 0.49 16.18 7.97
CA LEU A 87 0.71 17.45 7.27
C LEU A 87 -0.57 18.07 6.69
N LEU A 88 -1.52 17.26 6.20
CA LEU A 88 -2.81 17.76 5.74
C LEU A 88 -3.64 18.36 6.89
N GLU A 89 -3.56 17.78 8.08
CA GLU A 89 -4.27 18.26 9.27
C GLU A 89 -3.59 19.48 9.88
N GLU A 90 -2.27 19.44 10.06
CA GLU A 90 -1.50 20.44 10.78
C GLU A 90 -1.12 21.65 9.92
N GLU A 91 -0.63 21.41 8.69
CA GLU A 91 -0.14 22.48 7.81
C GLU A 91 -1.18 22.99 6.83
N CYS A 92 -2.12 22.14 6.41
CA CYS A 92 -3.19 22.53 5.48
C CYS A 92 -4.54 22.78 6.18
N HIS A 93 -4.63 22.54 7.49
CA HIS A 93 -5.84 22.71 8.30
C HIS A 93 -7.07 21.98 7.77
N LEU A 94 -6.86 20.84 7.10
CA LEU A 94 -7.95 20.01 6.62
C LEU A 94 -8.40 19.03 7.71
N LYS A 95 -9.71 18.79 7.79
CA LYS A 95 -10.30 17.85 8.74
C LYS A 95 -10.68 16.55 8.03
N LYS A 96 -10.49 15.42 8.70
CA LYS A 96 -11.05 14.13 8.26
C LYS A 96 -12.57 14.15 8.42
N VAL A 97 -13.27 13.88 7.33
CA VAL A 97 -14.72 13.65 7.30
C VAL A 97 -14.94 12.20 6.91
N TYR A 98 -15.55 11.43 7.82
CA TYR A 98 -15.75 10.00 7.62
C TYR A 98 -16.91 9.73 6.66
N VAL A 99 -16.70 8.73 5.80
CA VAL A 99 -17.68 8.26 4.82
C VAL A 99 -17.84 6.73 4.92
N PRO A 100 -19.06 6.21 4.76
CA PRO A 100 -20.28 6.95 4.47
C PRO A 100 -20.84 7.63 5.74
N VAL A 101 -21.57 8.74 5.57
CA VAL A 101 -22.03 9.58 6.69
C VAL A 101 -23.12 8.94 7.55
N ASP A 102 -23.78 7.91 6.99
CA ASP A 102 -24.85 7.13 7.61
C ASP A 102 -24.36 5.81 8.22
N ALA A 103 -23.04 5.56 8.25
CA ALA A 103 -22.48 4.33 8.80
C ALA A 103 -22.79 4.17 10.30
N GLU A 104 -23.21 2.96 10.69
CA GLU A 104 -23.29 2.58 12.10
C GLU A 104 -21.88 2.51 12.74
N GLU A 105 -21.78 2.46 14.07
CA GLU A 105 -20.49 2.41 14.78
C GLU A 105 -19.66 1.16 14.46
N THR A 106 -20.35 0.07 14.13
CA THR A 106 -19.75 -1.23 13.79
C THR A 106 -19.44 -1.38 12.30
N GLU A 107 -19.95 -0.47 11.46
CA GLU A 107 -19.74 -0.53 10.02
C GLU A 107 -18.38 0.08 9.63
N PRO A 108 -17.64 -0.53 8.68
CA PRO A 108 -16.39 0.04 8.20
C PRO A 108 -16.61 1.40 7.54
N ARG A 109 -15.66 2.32 7.76
CA ARG A 109 -15.66 3.66 7.18
C ARG A 109 -14.31 3.97 6.55
N SER A 110 -14.31 4.85 5.56
CA SER A 110 -13.11 5.60 5.14
C SER A 110 -13.33 7.07 5.51
N PHE A 111 -12.51 7.95 4.97
CA PHE A 111 -12.57 9.38 5.18
C PHE A 111 -12.10 10.12 3.93
N ILE A 112 -12.49 11.38 3.85
CA ILE A 112 -11.93 12.39 2.96
C ILE A 112 -11.34 13.50 3.81
N PHE A 113 -10.44 14.31 3.26
CA PHE A 113 -10.03 15.56 3.91
C PHE A 113 -10.81 16.73 3.34
N MET A 114 -11.16 17.68 4.19
CA MET A 114 -11.95 18.83 3.82
C MET A 114 -11.53 20.09 4.59
N SER A 115 -11.47 21.24 3.93
CA SER A 115 -11.33 22.53 4.63
C SER A 115 -12.65 22.87 5.34
N GLU A 116 -12.58 23.67 6.41
CA GLU A 116 -13.77 24.02 7.21
C GLU A 116 -14.88 24.69 6.40
N ASP A 117 -14.51 25.45 5.37
CA ASP A 117 -15.41 26.19 4.51
C ASP A 117 -15.86 25.42 3.26
N ALA A 118 -15.35 24.22 2.98
CA ALA A 118 -15.50 23.58 1.67
C ALA A 118 -16.95 23.40 1.18
N LEU A 119 -17.91 23.23 2.09
CA LEU A 119 -19.33 23.04 1.76
C LEU A 119 -20.16 24.33 1.82
N ILE A 120 -19.58 25.42 2.31
CA ILE A 120 -20.26 26.72 2.49
C ILE A 120 -19.61 27.85 1.72
N ASN A 121 -18.41 27.64 1.16
CA ASN A 121 -17.69 28.60 0.35
C ASN A 121 -18.49 28.89 -0.93
N PRO A 122 -18.96 30.14 -1.14
CA PRO A 122 -19.83 30.48 -2.26
C PRO A 122 -19.08 30.73 -3.58
N ASP A 123 -17.74 30.75 -3.58
CA ASP A 123 -16.92 31.16 -4.72
C ASP A 123 -16.31 29.94 -5.43
N LYS A 124 -15.30 29.31 -4.82
CA LYS A 124 -14.49 28.27 -5.49
C LYS A 124 -14.29 27.06 -4.60
N LEU A 125 -14.41 25.88 -5.21
CA LEU A 125 -14.12 24.59 -4.60
C LEU A 125 -13.10 23.83 -5.45
N MET A 126 -12.02 23.36 -4.85
CA MET A 126 -11.06 22.45 -5.47
C MET A 126 -11.23 21.05 -4.91
N ILE A 127 -11.43 20.07 -5.80
CA ILE A 127 -11.52 18.65 -5.46
C ILE A 127 -10.29 17.94 -6.02
N LEU A 128 -9.55 17.26 -5.16
CA LEU A 128 -8.33 16.52 -5.49
C LEU A 128 -8.57 15.02 -5.39
N ILE A 129 -8.13 14.31 -6.44
CA ILE A 129 -8.27 12.86 -6.58
C ILE A 129 -6.93 12.30 -7.03
N GLN A 130 -6.34 11.41 -6.25
CA GLN A 130 -5.13 10.69 -6.61
C GLN A 130 -5.40 9.59 -7.64
N GLY A 131 -4.32 9.13 -8.29
CA GLY A 131 -4.40 7.99 -9.20
C GLY A 131 -4.73 6.67 -8.49
N ASN A 132 -5.04 5.64 -9.29
CA ASN A 132 -5.26 4.28 -8.78
C ASN A 132 -3.95 3.66 -8.26
N GLY A 133 -4.04 2.89 -7.19
CA GLY A 133 -2.99 1.97 -6.75
C GLY A 133 -2.73 2.07 -5.24
N VAL A 134 -1.44 2.06 -4.88
CA VAL A 134 -0.98 2.11 -3.48
C VAL A 134 -0.89 3.53 -2.91
N VAL A 135 -1.21 4.56 -3.73
CA VAL A 135 -1.25 5.95 -3.26
C VAL A 135 -2.56 6.21 -2.50
N ARG A 136 -2.48 7.10 -1.51
CA ARG A 136 -3.59 7.48 -0.64
C ARG A 136 -3.84 8.99 -0.73
N ALA A 137 -4.87 9.47 -0.02
CA ALA A 137 -5.24 10.88 -0.05
C ALA A 137 -4.02 11.78 0.24
N GLY A 138 -3.91 12.90 -0.48
CA GLY A 138 -2.76 13.81 -0.36
C GLY A 138 -1.51 13.44 -1.16
N GLN A 139 -1.45 12.28 -1.82
CA GLN A 139 -0.24 11.82 -2.50
C GLN A 139 -0.41 11.72 -4.02
N TRP A 140 0.61 12.16 -4.77
CA TRP A 140 0.74 11.88 -6.19
C TRP A 140 1.52 10.59 -6.45
N ALA A 141 2.67 10.42 -5.79
CA ALA A 141 3.52 9.26 -5.98
C ALA A 141 4.45 9.03 -4.80
N ARG A 142 4.29 7.88 -4.14
CA ARG A 142 5.20 7.40 -3.07
C ARG A 142 6.67 7.43 -3.48
N ARG A 143 6.97 7.08 -4.74
CA ARG A 143 8.34 7.08 -5.29
C ARG A 143 8.94 8.48 -5.28
N LEU A 144 8.16 9.51 -5.62
CA LEU A 144 8.66 10.89 -5.62
C LEU A 144 8.90 11.36 -4.19
N ILE A 145 7.97 11.10 -3.27
CA ILE A 145 8.13 11.45 -1.84
C ILE A 145 9.43 10.86 -1.26
N ILE A 146 9.73 9.60 -1.58
CA ILE A 146 10.90 8.90 -1.04
C ILE A 146 12.22 9.36 -1.67
N ASN A 147 12.25 9.62 -2.98
CA ASN A 147 13.50 9.84 -3.72
C ASN A 147 13.79 11.31 -4.05
N GLU A 148 12.76 12.15 -4.08
CA GLU A 148 12.86 13.57 -4.41
C GLU A 148 12.50 14.39 -3.16
N ASP A 149 11.21 14.67 -2.95
CA ASP A 149 10.68 15.46 -1.84
C ASP A 149 9.14 15.36 -1.70
N LEU A 150 8.63 15.92 -0.61
CA LEU A 150 7.19 16.07 -0.36
C LEU A 150 6.50 16.93 -1.42
N ASP A 151 7.15 17.99 -1.91
CA ASP A 151 6.50 18.94 -2.83
C ASP A 151 6.17 18.29 -4.19
N SER A 152 7.10 17.54 -4.75
CA SER A 152 6.91 16.79 -6.00
C SER A 152 5.99 15.59 -5.81
N GLY A 153 6.03 14.96 -4.64
CA GLY A 153 5.33 13.71 -4.37
C GLY A 153 3.92 13.83 -3.81
N THR A 154 3.52 15.01 -3.33
CA THR A 154 2.24 15.24 -2.64
C THR A 154 1.38 16.31 -3.30
N GLN A 155 0.12 16.34 -2.89
CA GLN A 155 -0.87 17.35 -3.26
C GLN A 155 -0.71 18.66 -2.46
N ILE A 156 0.13 18.66 -1.42
CA ILE A 156 0.24 19.75 -0.44
C ILE A 156 0.56 21.12 -1.08
N PRO A 157 1.52 21.25 -2.02
CA PRO A 157 1.80 22.56 -2.64
C PRO A 157 0.59 23.15 -3.36
N TYR A 158 -0.22 22.29 -4.00
CA TYR A 158 -1.45 22.70 -4.69
C TYR A 158 -2.52 23.12 -3.70
N ILE A 159 -2.66 22.38 -2.59
CA ILE A 159 -3.60 22.70 -1.52
C ILE A 159 -3.25 24.05 -0.88
N LYS A 160 -2.00 24.26 -0.49
CA LYS A 160 -1.53 25.51 0.12
C LYS A 160 -1.81 26.71 -0.79
N ARG A 161 -1.47 26.60 -2.07
CA ARG A 161 -1.75 27.65 -3.05
C ARG A 161 -3.25 27.91 -3.23
N ALA A 162 -4.07 26.87 -3.28
CA ALA A 162 -5.51 27.02 -3.44
C ALA A 162 -6.16 27.68 -2.20
N ILE A 163 -5.67 27.36 -1.00
CA ILE A 163 -6.07 28.04 0.24
C ILE A 163 -5.72 29.54 0.17
N GLU A 164 -4.51 29.89 -0.25
CA GLU A 164 -4.10 31.30 -0.45
C GLU A 164 -4.98 32.03 -1.47
N GLU A 165 -5.47 31.32 -2.48
CA GLU A 165 -6.38 31.85 -3.50
C GLU A 165 -7.88 31.80 -3.09
N GLY A 166 -8.20 31.37 -1.86
CA GLY A 166 -9.54 31.41 -1.28
C GLY A 166 -10.47 30.24 -1.69
N TYR A 167 -9.91 29.11 -2.12
CA TYR A 167 -10.70 27.93 -2.46
C TYR A 167 -11.07 27.13 -1.21
N GLY A 168 -12.31 26.64 -1.15
CA GLY A 168 -12.64 25.47 -0.36
C GLY A 168 -11.96 24.23 -0.92
N ILE A 169 -11.54 23.29 -0.07
CA ILE A 169 -10.72 22.13 -0.46
C ILE A 169 -11.41 20.83 -0.06
N ILE A 170 -11.45 19.87 -0.99
CA ILE A 170 -11.78 18.47 -0.70
C ILE A 170 -10.69 17.58 -1.31
N VAL A 171 -10.14 16.66 -0.50
CA VAL A 171 -9.21 15.62 -0.95
C VAL A 171 -9.85 14.26 -0.72
N LEU A 172 -10.10 13.52 -1.81
CA LEU A 172 -10.76 12.22 -1.74
C LEU A 172 -9.79 11.09 -1.37
N ASN A 173 -10.33 9.97 -0.88
CA ASN A 173 -9.57 8.74 -0.61
C ASN A 173 -10.15 7.52 -1.35
N PRO A 174 -10.26 7.54 -2.69
CA PRO A 174 -10.96 6.49 -3.45
C PRO A 174 -10.31 5.10 -3.39
N ASN A 175 -9.03 5.00 -2.96
CA ASN A 175 -8.30 3.74 -2.90
C ASN A 175 -8.44 3.03 -1.53
N GLU A 176 -9.10 3.63 -0.55
CA GLU A 176 -9.38 3.03 0.75
C GLU A 176 -10.85 2.59 0.79
N ASN A 177 -11.12 1.41 0.25
CA ASN A 177 -12.46 0.84 0.10
C ASN A 177 -12.72 -0.38 0.99
N TYR A 178 -11.76 -0.78 1.82
CA TYR A 178 -11.87 -1.87 2.78
C TYR A 178 -11.03 -1.60 4.03
N ILE A 179 -11.38 -2.27 5.12
CA ILE A 179 -10.53 -2.40 6.32
C ILE A 179 -9.98 -3.83 6.40
N GLU A 180 -8.78 -3.97 6.94
CA GLU A 180 -8.20 -5.29 7.23
C GLU A 180 -8.51 -5.68 8.67
N VAL A 181 -9.13 -6.85 8.87
CA VAL A 181 -9.44 -7.41 10.19
C VAL A 181 -8.90 -8.84 10.32
N GLU A 182 -8.51 -9.24 11.53
CA GLU A 182 -8.02 -10.60 11.78
C GLU A 182 -9.13 -11.65 11.59
N LYS A 183 -8.81 -12.75 10.91
CA LYS A 183 -9.70 -13.90 10.76
C LYS A 183 -9.85 -14.62 12.10
N THR A 184 -11.06 -14.61 12.64
CA THR A 184 -11.41 -15.49 13.75
C THR A 184 -11.38 -16.95 13.29
N LYS A 185 -10.86 -17.85 14.14
CA LYS A 185 -10.65 -19.29 13.86
C LYS A 185 -11.91 -20.05 13.37
N ALA A 186 -13.11 -19.47 13.49
CA ALA A 186 -14.38 -20.04 13.09
C ALA A 186 -14.73 -19.88 11.59
N GLN A 187 -13.98 -19.10 10.81
CA GLN A 187 -14.30 -18.79 9.40
C GLN A 187 -13.39 -19.48 8.37
N GLN A 188 -12.65 -20.52 8.76
CA GLN A 188 -11.89 -21.35 7.81
C GLN A 188 -12.82 -22.24 6.99
N GLN A 189 -13.49 -21.68 5.96
CA GLN A 189 -14.04 -22.50 4.89
C GLN A 189 -12.94 -22.83 3.87
N PRO A 190 -12.89 -24.06 3.33
CA PRO A 190 -11.99 -24.40 2.24
C PRO A 190 -12.37 -23.58 1.00
N SER A 191 -11.36 -22.99 0.36
CA SER A 191 -11.49 -22.30 -0.93
C SER A 191 -12.14 -23.22 -1.96
N PRO A 192 -13.20 -22.80 -2.68
CA PRO A 192 -13.74 -23.59 -3.76
C PRO A 192 -12.72 -23.70 -4.90
N ASP A 193 -12.63 -24.92 -5.44
CA ASP A 193 -11.76 -25.33 -6.53
C ASP A 193 -11.88 -24.36 -7.73
N SER A 194 -10.75 -23.94 -8.27
CA SER A 194 -10.66 -22.86 -9.28
C SER A 194 -10.97 -23.35 -10.71
N SER A 195 -12.12 -23.99 -10.94
CA SER A 195 -12.44 -24.55 -12.27
C SER A 195 -13.57 -23.88 -13.05
N ASP A 196 -14.32 -22.92 -12.51
CA ASP A 196 -15.43 -22.29 -13.28
C ASP A 196 -15.47 -20.75 -13.13
N GLU A 197 -14.64 -20.02 -13.89
CA GLU A 197 -14.81 -18.56 -14.12
C GLU A 197 -15.71 -18.32 -15.37
N PRO A 198 -16.77 -17.48 -15.29
CA PRO A 198 -17.62 -17.15 -16.42
C PRO A 198 -16.88 -16.34 -17.50
N ALA A 199 -17.19 -16.62 -18.77
CA ALA A 199 -16.47 -16.15 -19.96
C ALA A 199 -16.30 -14.61 -20.05
N GLU A 200 -17.21 -13.83 -19.47
CA GLU A 200 -17.17 -12.36 -19.49
C GLU A 200 -16.02 -11.76 -18.64
N LYS A 201 -15.58 -12.44 -17.57
CA LYS A 201 -14.39 -12.01 -16.80
C LYS A 201 -13.08 -12.28 -17.54
N LYS A 202 -13.09 -13.25 -18.47
CA LYS A 202 -11.93 -13.61 -19.30
C LYS A 202 -11.65 -12.52 -20.33
N GLU A 203 -12.70 -12.01 -21.00
CA GLU A 203 -12.56 -10.94 -21.99
C GLU A 203 -12.13 -9.58 -21.39
N ARG A 204 -12.50 -9.27 -20.14
CA ARG A 204 -12.01 -8.06 -19.46
C ARG A 204 -10.52 -8.13 -19.08
N LYS A 205 -9.99 -9.31 -18.76
CA LYS A 205 -8.55 -9.51 -18.50
C LYS A 205 -7.71 -9.33 -19.77
N ASP A 206 -8.26 -9.68 -20.93
CA ASP A 206 -7.55 -9.57 -22.22
C ASP A 206 -7.43 -8.13 -22.74
N LYS A 207 -8.20 -7.18 -22.19
CA LYS A 207 -8.12 -5.75 -22.52
C LYS A 207 -7.17 -4.93 -21.63
N ILE A 208 -6.52 -5.55 -20.64
CA ILE A 208 -5.57 -4.86 -19.76
C ILE A 208 -4.25 -4.62 -20.54
N PRO A 209 -3.74 -3.38 -20.64
CA PRO A 209 -2.46 -3.11 -21.29
C PRO A 209 -1.35 -4.00 -20.69
N LYS A 210 -0.51 -4.58 -21.56
CA LYS A 210 0.57 -5.52 -21.14
C LYS A 210 1.48 -4.95 -20.05
N ASP A 211 1.62 -3.63 -19.98
CA ASP A 211 2.44 -2.93 -18.98
C ASP A 211 1.78 -2.88 -17.60
N THR A 212 0.46 -2.71 -17.54
CA THR A 212 -0.33 -2.77 -16.29
C THR A 212 -0.35 -4.18 -15.71
N LYS A 213 -0.41 -5.20 -16.58
CA LYS A 213 -0.32 -6.62 -16.18
C LYS A 213 1.05 -6.92 -15.55
N LYS A 214 2.15 -6.50 -16.20
CA LYS A 214 3.52 -6.66 -15.67
C LYS A 214 3.75 -5.97 -14.32
N ARG A 215 3.20 -4.76 -14.12
CA ARG A 215 3.31 -4.04 -12.83
C ARG A 215 2.53 -4.74 -11.72
N ARG A 216 1.35 -5.27 -12.04
CA ARG A 216 0.53 -6.03 -11.10
C ARG A 216 1.21 -7.34 -10.70
N ASP A 217 1.75 -8.06 -11.69
CA ASP A 217 2.55 -9.28 -11.50
C ASP A 217 3.81 -9.00 -10.65
N PHE A 218 4.41 -7.81 -10.76
CA PHE A 218 5.59 -7.42 -9.97
C PHE A 218 5.29 -7.37 -8.47
N TYR A 219 4.20 -6.71 -8.04
CA TYR A 219 3.85 -6.64 -6.61
C TYR A 219 3.25 -7.96 -6.10
N GLU A 220 2.51 -8.69 -6.93
CA GLU A 220 1.93 -9.98 -6.56
C GLU A 220 3.02 -11.05 -6.29
N LYS A 221 4.17 -10.99 -6.98
CA LYS A 221 5.30 -11.92 -6.75
C LYS A 221 5.86 -11.87 -5.32
N TYR A 222 5.72 -10.75 -4.62
CA TYR A 222 6.33 -10.54 -3.30
C TYR A 222 5.31 -10.58 -2.16
N ARG A 223 4.06 -10.97 -2.42
CA ARG A 223 3.00 -11.13 -1.41
C ARG A 223 3.44 -12.11 -0.30
N ASN A 224 3.00 -11.90 0.95
CA ASN A 224 3.24 -12.85 2.04
C ASN A 224 1.99 -13.72 2.25
N PRO A 225 1.93 -14.95 1.71
CA PRO A 225 0.70 -15.74 1.70
C PRO A 225 0.21 -16.13 3.10
N GLN A 226 1.09 -16.13 4.11
CA GLN A 226 0.72 -16.46 5.49
C GLN A 226 -0.08 -15.32 6.14
N LYS A 227 0.35 -14.06 5.99
CA LYS A 227 -0.36 -12.89 6.53
C LYS A 227 -1.77 -12.75 5.93
N GLU A 228 -1.96 -13.12 4.67
CA GLU A 228 -3.29 -13.07 4.03
C GLU A 228 -4.21 -14.22 4.45
N LYS A 229 -3.63 -15.33 4.89
CA LYS A 229 -4.40 -16.40 5.51
C LYS A 229 -4.95 -15.97 6.87
N GLU A 230 -4.32 -14.99 7.52
CA GLU A 230 -4.69 -14.48 8.84
C GLU A 230 -5.57 -13.23 8.78
N MET A 231 -5.49 -12.40 7.73
CA MET A 231 -6.30 -11.19 7.57
C MET A 231 -7.45 -11.38 6.57
N MET A 232 -8.59 -10.73 6.79
CA MET A 232 -9.67 -10.58 5.81
C MET A 232 -9.94 -9.10 5.51
N GLN A 233 -10.40 -8.82 4.30
CA GLN A 233 -10.81 -7.49 3.89
C GLN A 233 -12.32 -7.36 4.05
N VAL A 234 -12.77 -6.41 4.87
CA VAL A 234 -14.18 -6.03 4.98
C VAL A 234 -14.37 -4.75 4.20
N PHE A 235 -15.14 -4.82 3.11
CA PHE A 235 -15.39 -3.66 2.25
C PHE A 235 -16.30 -2.66 2.95
N ILE A 236 -16.04 -1.37 2.73
CA ILE A 236 -16.78 -0.26 3.34
C ILE A 236 -18.21 -0.19 2.83
N ARG A 237 -18.38 -0.39 1.53
CA ARG A 237 -19.68 -0.68 0.90
C ARG A 237 -19.42 -1.71 -0.18
N GLU A 238 -20.37 -2.62 -0.40
CA GLU A 238 -20.34 -3.47 -1.58
C GLU A 238 -20.47 -2.56 -2.82
N ASN A 239 -19.67 -2.84 -3.85
CA ASN A 239 -19.91 -2.26 -5.17
C ASN A 239 -21.18 -2.91 -5.73
N GLY A 240 -22.35 -2.46 -5.26
CA GLY A 240 -23.59 -2.70 -5.95
C GLY A 240 -23.46 -2.08 -7.33
N SER A 241 -23.59 -2.89 -8.37
CA SER A 241 -23.90 -2.36 -9.70
C SER A 241 -25.17 -1.52 -9.54
N PRO A 242 -25.20 -0.24 -9.94
CA PRO A 242 -26.48 0.43 -10.17
C PRO A 242 -27.10 -0.13 -11.45
N GLU A 243 -27.60 -1.36 -11.38
CA GLU A 243 -28.49 -2.04 -12.32
C GLU A 243 -29.39 -2.92 -11.42
N GLU A 244 -30.69 -2.69 -11.25
CA GLU A 244 -31.76 -2.19 -12.13
C GLU A 244 -32.72 -1.21 -11.45
#